data_AF-A0AAW4V0L1-F1
#
_entry.id   AF-A0AAW4V0L1-F1
#
_cell.length_a   1.000
_cell.length_b   1.000
_cell.length_c   1.000
_cell.angle_alpha   90.00
_cell.angle_beta   90.00
_cell.angle_gamma   90.00
#
_symmetry.space_group_name_H-M   'P 1'
#
loop_
_entity.id
_entity.type
_entity.pdbx_description
1 polymer ?
#
loop_
_entity_poly.entity_id
_entity_poly.type
_entity_poly.pdbx_seq_one_letter_code
_entity_poly.pdbx_strand_id
1 'polypeptide(L)'
;MIISVVFVSMMVVFVTVYHFVTKPKKQQEKIYSAMTTDELIRFVQSMHCELVKRIDADAIIIGFQGGYFHLLREKTGQNIQLYYKDFYACSYEQSKKIVFDINNINCRYTAWTCYLRKSHEDGESETPFTACLSACLFLSGSETQLKQHLRVLLESSFMIARSFKELAEQSASIQDMLVKKEFENRLALLRRKLEIGHGKLLEPVDVSRQDMDQIEDILSLFGTVKQEDIKGMTLVCNGRIERRTELLSILSFRLKDAVMDEKGQAGKDALICIILAEGQLVIALEKAEGSNERSLYYKLSAMRTDRVDAFFDETQKGRVFSSMIEVRLTTDHDDYWELKYMLDDAKEKAANKQFDELTEEQQALLAYTEPTLQTTIYWGKKFFRQQCYLQALGCYLSIFRYYQVHWTELPERGKEEYYVICYHIGFVYLTLGHFEKAYYYLTNAKRNSSIHAIRDFTNCLVEMKDTGALEYIYSMVSLVGSQIKMYGDEKNTLFPLYHFLRRRAAQVLVNLKYYSQARELLYQMLGEEENREFAERELQYLESMGAGDDAKRNE
;
A
#
# COMPACT_ATOMS: atom_id res chain seq x y z
N MET A 1 -54.43 55.97 67.60
CA MET A 1 -54.10 54.91 66.63
C MET A 1 -53.04 55.33 65.60
N ILE A 2 -53.16 56.50 64.97
CA ILE A 2 -52.21 56.98 63.93
C ILE A 2 -50.77 57.11 64.45
N ILE A 3 -50.55 57.59 65.68
CA ILE A 3 -49.21 57.75 66.26
C ILE A 3 -48.51 56.40 66.50
N SER A 4 -49.26 55.34 66.82
CA SER A 4 -48.69 54.00 67.06
C SER A 4 -48.23 53.34 65.75
N VAL A 5 -48.95 53.57 64.65
CA VAL A 5 -48.57 53.06 63.32
C VAL A 5 -47.30 53.75 62.81
N VAL A 6 -47.16 55.06 63.06
CA VAL A 6 -45.95 55.81 62.68
C VAL A 6 -44.73 55.31 63.45
N PHE A 7 -44.85 55.07 64.76
CA PHE A 7 -43.73 54.56 65.57
C PHE A 7 -43.32 53.14 65.19
N VAL A 8 -44.27 52.25 64.91
CA VAL A 8 -43.96 50.89 64.44
C VAL A 8 -43.32 50.94 63.04
N SER A 9 -43.79 51.80 62.13
CA SER A 9 -43.16 51.96 60.82
C SER A 9 -41.74 52.53 60.93
N MET A 10 -41.51 53.49 61.84
CA MET A 10 -40.17 54.04 62.09
C MET A 10 -39.26 53.00 62.72
N MET A 11 -39.72 52.18 63.67
CA MET A 11 -38.90 51.09 64.21
C MET A 11 -38.58 50.03 63.16
N VAL A 12 -39.52 49.66 62.29
CA VAL A 12 -39.26 48.70 61.21
C VAL A 12 -38.24 49.27 60.23
N VAL A 13 -38.35 50.55 59.86
CA VAL A 13 -37.36 51.25 59.02
C VAL A 13 -36.02 51.35 59.74
N PHE A 14 -36.00 51.65 61.03
CA PHE A 14 -34.74 51.77 61.79
C PHE A 14 -34.06 50.42 61.97
N VAL A 15 -34.81 49.34 62.21
CA VAL A 15 -34.27 47.98 62.31
C VAL A 15 -33.81 47.47 60.94
N THR A 16 -34.53 47.75 59.85
CA THR A 16 -34.08 47.40 58.50
C THR A 16 -32.85 48.19 58.07
N VAL A 17 -32.81 49.49 58.35
CA VAL A 17 -31.64 50.35 58.10
C VAL A 17 -30.47 49.93 58.97
N TYR A 18 -30.67 49.68 60.26
CA TYR A 18 -29.62 49.20 61.15
C TYR A 18 -29.09 47.83 60.72
N HIS A 19 -29.97 46.90 60.32
CA HIS A 19 -29.55 45.58 59.82
C HIS A 19 -28.85 45.66 58.44
N PHE A 20 -29.19 46.65 57.61
CA PHE A 20 -28.47 46.92 56.34
C PHE A 20 -27.13 47.65 56.55
N VAL A 21 -27.04 48.53 57.55
CA VAL A 21 -25.85 49.32 57.86
C VAL A 21 -24.84 48.54 58.71
N THR A 22 -25.32 47.60 59.55
CA THR A 22 -24.47 46.73 60.38
C THR A 22 -24.17 45.37 59.77
N LYS A 23 -24.69 45.05 58.57
CA LYS A 23 -24.07 44.00 57.75
C LYS A 23 -22.63 44.44 57.51
N PRO A 24 -21.60 43.66 57.90
CA PRO A 24 -20.25 43.98 57.51
C PRO A 24 -20.27 44.10 56.00
N LYS A 25 -19.74 45.21 55.45
CA LYS A 25 -19.43 45.29 54.02
C LYS A 25 -18.75 43.98 53.69
N LYS A 26 -19.41 43.05 52.98
CA LYS A 26 -18.71 41.95 52.33
C LYS A 26 -17.63 42.68 51.54
N GLN A 27 -16.37 42.54 51.96
CA GLN A 27 -15.24 43.05 51.18
C GLN A 27 -15.55 42.63 49.76
N GLN A 28 -15.73 43.59 48.85
CA GLN A 28 -15.87 43.26 47.44
C GLN A 28 -14.60 42.47 47.12
N GLU A 29 -14.75 41.15 46.95
CA GLU A 29 -13.63 40.29 46.66
C GLU A 29 -13.03 40.79 45.35
N LYS A 30 -11.72 41.05 45.36
CA LYS A 30 -11.04 41.48 44.15
C LYS A 30 -11.16 40.36 43.12
N ILE A 31 -11.74 40.67 41.97
CA ILE A 31 -11.84 39.76 40.83
C ILE A 31 -10.60 39.98 39.99
N TYR A 32 -9.85 38.91 39.73
CA TYR A 32 -8.64 38.99 38.90
C TYR A 32 -8.96 38.49 37.50
N SER A 33 -8.67 39.33 36.50
CA SER A 33 -8.58 38.96 35.08
C SER A 33 -7.15 39.07 34.54
N ALA A 34 -6.30 39.80 35.24
CA ALA A 34 -4.86 39.85 35.06
C ALA A 34 -4.19 40.25 36.38
N MET A 35 -2.91 39.93 36.56
CA MET A 35 -2.17 40.24 37.78
C MET A 35 -0.75 40.70 37.45
N THR A 36 -0.32 41.82 38.01
CA THR A 36 1.09 42.26 37.94
C THR A 36 1.98 41.39 38.83
N THR A 37 3.29 41.38 38.59
CA THR A 37 4.23 40.58 39.42
C THR A 37 4.20 40.99 40.90
N ASP A 38 4.03 42.28 41.20
CA ASP A 38 3.95 42.75 42.58
C ASP A 38 2.58 42.43 43.23
N GLU A 39 1.51 42.32 42.44
CA GLU A 39 0.24 41.75 42.92
C GLU A 39 0.33 40.26 43.15
N LEU A 40 1.06 39.52 42.29
CA LEU A 40 1.31 38.10 42.45
C LEU A 40 2.10 37.81 43.71
N ILE A 41 3.14 38.59 43.99
CA ILE A 41 3.92 38.49 45.23
C ILE A 41 3.03 38.69 46.46
N ARG A 42 2.20 39.75 46.48
CA ARG A 42 1.26 39.98 47.59
C ARG A 42 0.22 38.86 47.72
N PHE A 43 -0.26 38.36 46.59
CA PHE A 43 -1.22 37.26 46.54
C PHE A 43 -0.66 35.97 47.15
N VAL A 44 0.54 35.54 46.75
CA VAL A 44 1.16 34.31 47.31
C VAL A 44 1.58 34.49 48.77
N GLN A 45 2.07 35.68 49.17
CA GLN A 45 2.38 35.99 50.57
C GLN A 45 1.14 35.89 51.47
N SER A 46 -0.03 36.33 50.98
CA SER A 46 -1.29 36.22 51.71
C SER A 46 -1.77 34.76 51.92
N MET A 47 -1.18 33.80 51.20
CA MET A 47 -1.40 32.37 51.40
C MET A 47 -0.32 31.72 52.27
N HIS A 48 0.53 32.51 52.94
CA HIS A 48 1.68 32.05 53.71
C HIS A 48 2.74 31.31 52.87
N CYS A 49 2.84 31.61 51.58
CA CYS A 49 3.98 31.17 50.77
C CYS A 49 5.16 32.11 51.00
N GLU A 50 6.35 31.55 51.16
CA GLU A 50 7.58 32.32 51.31
C GLU A 50 8.07 32.78 49.93
N LEU A 51 8.39 34.06 49.77
CA LEU A 51 9.04 34.55 48.55
C LEU A 51 10.54 34.26 48.65
N VAL A 52 11.02 33.29 47.88
CA VAL A 52 12.42 32.83 47.94
C VAL A 52 13.31 33.70 47.07
N LYS A 53 12.89 33.99 45.84
CA LYS A 53 13.68 34.80 44.90
C LYS A 53 12.80 35.42 43.82
N ARG A 54 13.07 36.67 43.44
CA ARG A 54 12.59 37.26 42.18
C ARG A 54 13.64 37.03 41.11
N ILE A 55 13.27 36.35 40.01
CA ILE A 55 14.22 36.01 38.93
C ILE A 55 14.32 37.17 37.96
N ASP A 56 13.18 37.67 37.47
CA ASP A 56 13.08 38.77 36.52
C ASP A 56 11.78 39.57 36.73
N ALA A 57 11.38 40.37 35.72
CA ALA A 57 10.15 41.16 35.77
C ALA A 57 8.88 40.31 35.87
N ASP A 58 8.90 39.07 35.37
CA ASP A 58 7.73 38.22 35.15
C ASP A 58 7.82 36.85 35.86
N ALA A 59 8.93 36.53 36.51
CA ALA A 59 9.19 35.24 37.15
C ALA A 59 9.62 35.37 38.62
N ILE A 60 8.99 34.56 39.48
CA ILE A 60 9.30 34.44 40.91
C ILE A 60 9.45 32.98 41.34
N ILE A 61 10.17 32.75 42.43
CA ILE A 61 10.28 31.46 43.11
C ILE A 61 9.62 31.60 44.48
N ILE A 62 8.71 30.69 44.79
CA ILE A 62 8.03 30.62 46.08
C ILE A 62 8.33 29.30 46.78
N GLY A 63 8.38 29.35 48.11
CA GLY A 63 8.41 28.20 49.00
C GLY A 63 7.01 27.89 49.51
N PHE A 64 6.57 26.64 49.36
CA PHE A 64 5.31 26.15 49.90
C PHE A 64 5.50 24.75 50.47
N GLN A 65 5.27 24.56 51.77
CA GLN A 65 5.38 23.27 52.48
C GLN A 65 6.69 22.50 52.21
N GLY A 66 7.80 23.23 52.03
CA GLY A 66 9.12 22.65 51.74
C GLY A 66 9.42 22.37 50.26
N GLY A 67 8.46 22.58 49.36
CA GLY A 67 8.68 22.56 47.91
C GLY A 67 8.97 23.96 47.33
N TYR A 68 9.79 24.02 46.30
CA TYR A 68 10.10 25.25 45.56
C TYR A 68 9.38 25.27 44.21
N PHE A 69 8.60 26.32 43.97
CA PHE A 69 7.80 26.47 42.77
C PHE A 69 8.22 27.72 42.00
N HIS A 70 8.45 27.56 40.69
CA HIS A 70 8.65 28.70 39.80
C HIS A 70 7.31 29.13 39.24
N LEU A 71 6.95 30.38 39.45
CA LEU A 71 5.77 31.00 38.86
C LEU A 71 6.24 31.98 37.79
N LEU A 72 5.83 31.73 36.55
CA LEU A 72 6.10 32.58 35.39
C LEU A 72 4.79 33.20 34.92
N ARG A 73 4.71 34.53 34.93
CA ARG A 73 3.58 35.27 34.38
C ARG A 73 3.69 35.31 32.85
N GLU A 74 2.62 34.94 32.15
CA GLU A 74 2.58 35.18 30.70
C GLU A 74 2.48 36.67 30.38
N LYS A 75 2.90 37.06 29.16
CA LYS A 75 2.92 38.46 28.71
C LYS A 75 1.54 39.14 28.77
N THR A 76 0.47 38.37 28.58
CA THR A 76 -0.92 38.86 28.67
C THR A 76 -1.36 39.12 30.10
N GLY A 77 -0.64 38.60 31.09
CA GLY A 77 -0.94 38.72 32.51
C GLY A 77 -2.16 37.93 32.97
N GLN A 78 -2.81 37.16 32.07
CA GLN A 78 -4.04 36.40 32.33
C GLN A 78 -3.79 35.00 32.90
N ASN A 79 -2.58 34.47 32.68
CA ASN A 79 -2.18 33.14 33.11
C ASN A 79 -0.86 33.18 33.86
N ILE A 80 -0.73 32.28 34.82
CA ILE A 80 0.52 32.03 35.55
C ILE A 80 0.90 30.58 35.31
N GLN A 81 2.05 30.36 34.69
CA GLN A 81 2.61 29.04 34.53
C GLN A 81 3.40 28.66 35.79
N LEU A 82 3.05 27.51 36.35
CA LEU A 82 3.69 26.93 37.52
C LEU A 82 4.63 25.81 37.08
N TYR A 83 5.80 25.75 37.72
CA TYR A 83 6.72 24.64 37.58
C TYR A 83 7.17 24.14 38.95
N TYR A 84 7.03 22.84 39.16
CA TYR A 84 7.68 22.10 40.23
C TYR A 84 8.84 21.32 39.61
N LYS A 85 10.05 21.85 39.78
CA LYS A 85 11.23 21.35 39.08
C LYS A 85 12.01 20.35 39.95
N ASP A 86 12.72 19.47 39.28
CA ASP A 86 13.77 18.63 39.86
C ASP A 86 13.31 17.75 41.05
N PHE A 87 12.07 17.23 40.98
CA PHE A 87 11.50 16.42 42.07
C PHE A 87 11.94 14.94 42.03
N TYR A 88 12.52 14.49 40.90
CA TYR A 88 13.09 13.15 40.75
C TYR A 88 14.25 13.19 39.77
N ALA A 89 15.37 12.54 40.09
CA ALA A 89 16.56 12.45 39.24
C ALA A 89 16.76 11.01 38.75
N CYS A 90 17.14 10.82 37.49
CA CYS A 90 17.34 9.48 36.92
C CYS A 90 18.54 9.40 35.97
N SER A 91 19.10 8.19 35.85
CA SER A 91 20.23 7.88 34.97
C SER A 91 19.80 7.67 33.50
N TYR A 92 20.78 7.59 32.59
CA TYR A 92 20.52 7.23 31.18
C TYR A 92 19.85 5.87 31.04
N GLU A 93 20.25 4.88 31.84
CA GLU A 93 19.69 3.52 31.77
C GLU A 93 18.20 3.50 32.17
N GLN A 94 17.84 4.31 33.17
CA GLN A 94 16.46 4.41 33.67
C GLN A 94 15.56 5.28 32.76
N SER A 95 16.15 6.15 31.93
CA SER A 95 15.41 7.16 31.14
C SER A 95 14.26 6.57 30.31
N LYS A 96 14.45 5.39 29.70
CA LYS A 96 13.41 4.72 28.88
C LYS A 96 12.19 4.30 29.71
N LYS A 97 12.42 3.74 30.90
CA LYS A 97 11.35 3.39 31.86
C LYS A 97 10.65 4.64 32.35
N ILE A 98 11.45 5.65 32.71
CA ILE A 98 10.95 6.92 33.23
C ILE A 98 10.04 7.64 32.22
N VAL A 99 10.38 7.65 30.92
CA VAL A 99 9.47 8.20 29.89
C VAL A 99 8.13 7.46 29.86
N PHE A 100 8.13 6.14 30.04
CA PHE A 100 6.90 5.36 30.12
C PHE A 100 6.08 5.70 31.38
N ASP A 101 6.75 5.83 32.53
CA ASP A 101 6.11 6.20 33.80
C ASP A 101 5.54 7.64 33.74
N ILE A 102 6.24 8.57 33.07
CA ILE A 102 5.75 9.93 32.79
C ILE A 102 4.43 9.86 32.00
N ASN A 103 4.36 9.05 30.94
CA ASN A 103 3.14 8.90 30.15
C ASN A 103 1.98 8.33 31.00
N ASN A 104 2.25 7.36 31.88
CA ASN A 104 1.24 6.84 32.80
C ASN A 104 0.73 7.91 33.77
N ILE A 105 1.63 8.75 34.31
CA ILE A 105 1.26 9.87 35.16
C ILE A 105 0.40 10.89 34.39
N ASN A 106 0.80 11.27 33.18
CA ASN A 106 0.05 12.24 32.35
C ASN A 106 -1.33 11.72 31.93
N CYS A 107 -1.51 10.40 31.79
CA CYS A 107 -2.82 9.80 31.56
C CYS A 107 -3.72 9.80 32.80
N ARG A 108 -3.14 9.72 34.01
CA ARG A 108 -3.88 9.67 35.27
C ARG A 108 -4.21 11.06 35.83
N TYR A 109 -3.32 12.02 35.62
CA TYR A 109 -3.41 13.37 36.18
C TYR A 109 -3.41 14.39 35.05
N THR A 110 -4.52 15.09 34.87
CA THR A 110 -4.72 16.06 33.78
C THR A 110 -4.40 17.50 34.19
N ALA A 111 -4.34 17.78 35.49
CA ALA A 111 -4.08 19.13 36.03
C ALA A 111 -2.60 19.55 35.92
N TRP A 112 -1.69 18.58 35.82
CA TRP A 112 -0.25 18.80 35.69
C TRP A 112 0.29 17.99 34.52
N THR A 113 1.22 18.56 33.79
CA THR A 113 2.02 17.85 32.78
C THR A 113 3.38 17.50 33.39
N CYS A 114 3.67 16.21 33.49
CA CYS A 114 4.96 15.66 33.86
C CYS A 114 5.85 15.54 32.62
N TYR A 115 7.11 15.93 32.72
CA TYR A 115 8.09 15.85 31.64
C TYR A 115 9.51 15.67 32.18
N LEU A 116 10.40 15.17 31.32
CA LEU A 116 11.80 14.96 31.65
C LEU A 116 12.64 16.11 31.08
N ARG A 117 13.56 16.64 31.88
CA ARG A 117 14.51 17.70 31.50
C ARG A 117 15.93 17.20 31.71
N LYS A 118 16.86 17.59 30.85
CA LYS A 118 18.29 17.39 31.09
C LYS A 118 18.76 18.38 32.17
N SER A 119 19.49 17.92 33.18
CA SER A 119 20.13 18.81 34.16
C SER A 119 21.22 19.65 33.47
N HIS A 120 21.46 20.87 33.97
CA HIS A 120 22.38 21.84 33.34
C HIS A 120 23.87 21.57 33.64
N GLU A 121 24.21 20.48 34.33
CA GLU A 121 25.59 20.14 34.65
C GLU A 121 26.25 19.37 33.50
N ASP A 122 27.44 19.84 33.09
CA ASP A 122 28.23 19.29 32.01
C ASP A 122 28.55 17.80 32.22
N GLY A 123 27.99 16.95 31.36
CA GLY A 123 28.57 15.68 30.90
C GLY A 123 28.77 14.50 31.87
N GLU A 124 28.94 14.71 33.18
CA GLU A 124 29.49 13.69 34.09
C GLU A 124 28.60 13.34 35.30
N SER A 125 27.32 13.72 35.30
CA SER A 125 26.40 13.32 36.38
C SER A 125 25.82 11.92 36.15
N GLU A 126 25.85 11.07 37.19
CA GLU A 126 25.17 9.76 37.19
C GLU A 126 23.64 9.87 36.99
N THR A 127 23.07 11.04 37.26
CA THR A 127 21.63 11.34 37.08
C THR A 127 21.41 12.61 36.23
N PRO A 128 21.67 12.55 34.92
CA PRO A 128 21.68 13.71 34.04
C PRO A 128 20.27 14.19 33.66
N PHE A 129 19.23 13.52 34.12
CA PHE A 129 17.83 13.86 33.84
C PHE A 129 17.04 14.08 35.12
N THR A 130 16.16 15.07 35.09
CA THR A 130 15.25 15.38 36.17
C THR A 130 13.81 15.45 35.68
N ALA A 131 12.89 14.84 36.43
CA ALA A 131 11.46 14.97 36.19
C ALA A 131 10.94 16.29 36.77
N CYS A 132 10.07 16.94 36.01
CA CYS A 132 9.48 18.24 36.32
C CYS A 132 7.96 18.19 36.06
N LEU A 133 7.19 18.95 36.83
CA LEU A 133 5.78 19.18 36.59
C LEU A 133 5.54 20.62 36.11
N SER A 134 4.65 20.80 35.15
CA SER A 134 4.12 22.11 34.77
C SER A 134 2.60 22.15 34.80
N ALA A 135 2.03 23.23 35.31
CA ALA A 135 0.60 23.52 35.30
C ALA A 135 0.35 24.99 34.95
N CYS A 136 -0.86 25.30 34.52
CA CYS A 136 -1.26 26.67 34.22
C CYS A 136 -2.41 27.07 35.15
N LEU A 137 -2.26 28.19 35.85
CA LEU A 137 -3.32 28.83 36.61
C LEU A 137 -3.91 29.97 35.79
N PHE A 138 -5.17 29.79 35.38
CA PHE A 138 -5.95 30.83 34.71
C PHE A 138 -6.51 31.82 35.73
N LEU A 139 -6.21 33.10 35.58
CA LEU A 139 -6.72 34.16 36.45
C LEU A 139 -8.17 34.48 36.06
N SER A 140 -9.09 33.74 36.66
CA SER A 140 -10.53 33.97 36.52
C SER A 140 -11.22 33.74 37.86
N GLY A 141 -12.11 34.67 38.24
CA GLY A 141 -12.90 34.57 39.48
C GLY A 141 -12.35 35.41 40.63
N SER A 142 -12.87 35.14 41.83
CA SER A 142 -12.55 35.93 43.01
C SER A 142 -11.22 35.53 43.64
N GLU A 143 -10.62 36.43 44.41
CA GLU A 143 -9.37 36.19 45.13
C GLU A 143 -9.41 34.88 45.95
N THR A 144 -10.53 34.61 46.62
CA THR A 144 -10.71 33.41 47.44
C THR A 144 -10.72 32.13 46.58
N GLN A 145 -11.41 32.15 45.43
CA GLN A 145 -11.43 31.02 44.50
C GLN A 145 -10.04 30.74 43.92
N LEU A 146 -9.31 31.79 43.55
CA LEU A 146 -7.95 31.67 43.02
C LEU A 146 -6.98 31.13 44.06
N LYS A 147 -7.09 31.56 45.33
CA LYS A 147 -6.28 31.01 46.43
C LYS A 147 -6.56 29.53 46.63
N GLN A 148 -7.82 29.12 46.56
CA GLN A 148 -8.20 27.72 46.68
C GLN A 148 -7.67 26.89 45.50
N HIS A 149 -7.80 27.38 44.27
CA HIS A 149 -7.29 26.70 43.08
C HIS A 149 -5.76 26.56 43.13
N LEU A 150 -5.04 27.65 43.42
CA LEU A 150 -3.59 27.61 43.53
C LEU A 150 -3.14 26.65 44.64
N ARG A 151 -3.82 26.62 45.80
CA ARG A 151 -3.53 25.67 46.86
C ARG A 151 -3.71 24.22 46.40
N VAL A 152 -4.81 23.90 45.71
CA VAL A 152 -5.05 22.55 45.16
C VAL A 152 -3.96 22.15 44.16
N LEU A 153 -3.50 23.08 43.30
CA LEU A 153 -2.41 22.81 42.37
C LEU A 153 -1.11 22.50 43.11
N LEU A 154 -0.73 23.31 44.10
CA LEU A 154 0.49 23.11 44.89
C LEU A 154 0.45 21.81 45.74
N GLU A 155 -0.70 21.47 46.32
CA GLU A 155 -0.86 20.24 47.10
C GLU A 155 -0.85 18.99 46.19
N SER A 156 -1.55 19.05 45.06
CA SER A 156 -1.60 17.93 44.10
C SER A 156 -0.25 17.62 43.47
N SER A 157 0.66 18.60 43.30
CA SER A 157 2.00 18.31 42.78
C SER A 157 2.80 17.36 43.67
N PHE A 158 2.64 17.42 45.00
CA PHE A 158 3.31 16.49 45.91
C PHE A 158 2.74 15.07 45.79
N MET A 159 1.43 14.94 45.64
CA MET A 159 0.79 13.64 45.40
C MET A 159 1.26 13.01 44.09
N ILE A 160 1.34 13.80 43.01
CA ILE A 160 1.81 13.35 41.70
C ILE A 160 3.28 12.94 41.77
N ALA A 161 4.14 13.75 42.39
CA ALA A 161 5.55 13.43 42.57
C ALA A 161 5.75 12.13 43.36
N ARG A 162 4.95 11.91 44.41
CA ARG A 162 4.98 10.66 45.18
C ARG A 162 4.53 9.45 44.34
N SER A 163 3.41 9.56 43.64
CA SER A 163 2.90 8.48 42.77
C SER A 163 3.90 8.14 41.66
N PHE A 164 4.57 9.16 41.11
CA PHE A 164 5.62 8.96 40.12
C PHE A 164 6.81 8.20 40.73
N LYS A 165 7.27 8.57 41.92
CA LYS A 165 8.37 7.88 42.61
C LYS A 165 8.04 6.41 42.89
N GLU A 166 6.82 6.13 43.34
CA GLU A 166 6.34 4.75 43.56
C GLU A 166 6.33 3.92 42.25
N LEU A 167 5.97 4.51 41.12
CA LEU A 167 6.05 3.85 39.81
C LEU A 167 7.50 3.65 39.35
N ALA A 168 8.34 4.67 39.55
CA ALA A 168 9.73 4.66 39.15
C ALA A 168 10.52 3.56 39.87
N GLU A 169 10.23 3.30 41.15
CA GLU A 169 10.89 2.30 42.00
C GLU A 169 10.39 0.86 41.82
N GLN A 170 9.29 0.62 41.07
CA GLN A 170 8.81 -0.72 40.79
C GLN A 170 9.76 -1.50 39.84
N SER A 171 10.24 -2.65 40.30
CA SER A 171 11.11 -3.57 39.54
C SER A 171 10.30 -4.43 38.55
N ALA A 172 9.87 -3.84 37.44
CA ALA A 172 9.32 -4.61 36.33
C ALA A 172 10.35 -4.75 35.20
N SER A 173 10.53 -5.96 34.67
CA SER A 173 11.28 -6.24 33.44
C SER A 173 10.69 -5.42 32.28
N ILE A 174 11.38 -4.32 31.93
CA ILE A 174 11.00 -3.36 30.88
C ILE A 174 10.91 -4.06 29.51
N GLN A 175 11.74 -5.08 29.27
CA GLN A 175 11.81 -5.78 27.98
C GLN A 175 10.52 -6.53 27.65
N ASP A 176 9.93 -7.27 28.59
CA ASP A 176 8.73 -8.07 28.30
C ASP A 176 7.48 -7.20 28.07
N MET A 177 7.36 -6.07 28.77
CA MET A 177 6.17 -5.23 28.70
C MET A 177 6.16 -4.33 27.46
N LEU A 178 7.32 -3.81 27.04
CA LEU A 178 7.43 -2.99 25.83
C LEU A 178 7.30 -3.81 24.55
N VAL A 179 7.95 -4.98 24.47
CA VAL A 179 7.86 -5.86 23.30
C VAL A 179 6.42 -6.33 23.10
N LYS A 180 5.73 -6.70 24.19
CA LYS A 180 4.34 -7.14 24.14
C LYS A 180 3.39 -6.02 23.71
N LYS A 181 3.55 -4.82 24.26
CA LYS A 181 2.66 -3.68 23.96
C LYS A 181 2.92 -3.09 22.57
N GLU A 182 4.17 -3.09 22.10
CA GLU A 182 4.50 -2.70 20.73
C GLU A 182 3.94 -3.71 19.72
N PHE A 183 4.05 -5.01 20.00
CA PHE A 183 3.44 -6.05 19.20
C PHE A 183 1.92 -5.93 19.15
N GLU A 184 1.25 -5.76 20.30
CA GLU A 184 -0.20 -5.57 20.37
C GLU A 184 -0.65 -4.29 19.65
N ASN A 185 0.09 -3.18 19.77
CA ASN A 185 -0.21 -1.95 19.04
C ASN A 185 -0.05 -2.11 17.53
N ARG A 186 1.00 -2.81 17.06
CA ARG A 186 1.15 -3.12 15.63
C ARG A 186 0.02 -4.03 15.14
N LEU A 187 -0.36 -5.03 15.94
CA LEU A 187 -1.47 -5.93 15.62
C LEU A 187 -2.81 -5.18 15.58
N ALA A 188 -3.05 -4.25 16.51
CA ALA A 188 -4.26 -3.42 16.54
C ALA A 188 -4.28 -2.41 15.39
N LEU A 189 -3.13 -1.84 15.02
CA LEU A 189 -3.00 -0.96 13.86
C LEU A 189 -3.25 -1.75 12.56
N LEU A 190 -2.72 -2.97 12.45
CA LEU A 190 -2.98 -3.88 11.33
C LEU A 190 -4.45 -4.28 11.27
N ARG A 191 -5.07 -4.63 12.41
CA ARG A 191 -6.52 -4.91 12.49
C ARG A 191 -7.35 -3.71 12.05
N ARG A 192 -7.04 -2.50 12.53
CA ARG A 192 -7.73 -1.27 12.08
C ARG A 192 -7.49 -0.93 10.61
N LYS A 193 -6.31 -1.25 10.07
CA LYS A 193 -6.00 -1.08 8.64
C LYS A 193 -6.70 -2.12 7.76
N LEU A 194 -6.96 -3.31 8.29
CA LEU A 194 -7.67 -4.41 7.60
C LEU A 194 -9.19 -4.31 7.78
N GLU A 195 -9.65 -3.75 8.89
CA GLU A 195 -11.04 -3.31 9.15
C GLU A 195 -11.28 -1.94 8.51
N ILE A 196 -11.01 -1.83 7.21
CA ILE A 196 -11.47 -0.67 6.44
C ILE A 196 -13.00 -0.67 6.58
N GLY A 197 -13.54 0.26 7.37
CA GLY A 197 -14.98 0.53 7.44
C GLY A 197 -15.51 0.98 6.08
N HIS A 198 -16.63 1.70 6.05
CA HIS A 198 -17.19 2.30 4.81
C HIS A 198 -16.30 3.40 4.17
N GLY A 199 -14.98 3.31 4.26
CA GLY A 199 -14.05 4.13 3.50
C GLY A 199 -14.34 3.93 2.01
N LYS A 200 -14.48 5.05 1.29
CA LYS A 200 -14.56 5.05 -0.17
C LYS A 200 -13.43 4.16 -0.71
N LEU A 201 -13.81 3.12 -1.44
CA LEU A 201 -12.87 2.38 -2.28
C LEU A 201 -12.14 3.42 -3.15
N LEU A 202 -10.83 3.25 -3.33
CA LEU A 202 -10.04 4.11 -4.21
C LEU A 202 -10.74 4.14 -5.56
N GLU A 203 -11.14 5.33 -6.00
CA GLU A 203 -11.70 5.52 -7.33
C GLU A 203 -10.60 5.14 -8.34
N PRO A 204 -10.86 4.21 -9.27
CA PRO A 204 -9.87 3.82 -10.26
C PRO A 204 -9.45 5.05 -11.06
N VAL A 205 -8.14 5.23 -11.21
CA VAL A 205 -7.52 6.29 -12.01
C VAL A 205 -8.02 6.19 -13.45
N ASP A 206 -8.20 7.36 -14.07
CA ASP A 206 -8.73 7.64 -15.41
C ASP A 206 -8.63 6.48 -16.42
N VAL A 207 -9.75 6.21 -17.10
CA VAL A 207 -9.96 5.10 -18.06
C VAL A 207 -9.26 5.37 -19.40
N SER A 208 -8.37 6.37 -19.47
CA SER A 208 -7.58 6.63 -20.68
C SER A 208 -6.76 5.39 -21.04
N ARG A 209 -6.59 5.17 -22.34
CA ARG A 209 -5.72 4.12 -22.89
C ARG A 209 -4.34 4.24 -22.23
N GLN A 210 -3.97 3.23 -21.44
CA GLN A 210 -2.61 3.16 -20.89
C GLN A 210 -1.72 2.61 -22.00
N ASP A 211 -1.03 3.52 -22.69
CA ASP A 211 -0.02 3.12 -23.67
C ASP A 211 1.17 2.55 -22.91
N MET A 212 1.34 1.21 -22.97
CA MET A 212 2.48 0.49 -22.38
C MET A 212 3.74 0.70 -23.24
N ASP A 213 4.09 1.96 -23.50
CA ASP A 213 5.18 2.37 -24.37
C ASP A 213 6.25 3.20 -23.64
N GLN A 214 6.06 3.47 -22.34
CA GLN A 214 7.01 4.21 -21.52
C GLN A 214 7.92 3.26 -20.72
N ILE A 215 9.07 3.80 -20.31
CA ILE A 215 10.00 3.09 -19.43
C ILE A 215 9.35 2.76 -18.07
N GLU A 216 8.50 3.64 -17.54
CA GLU A 216 7.75 3.36 -16.31
C GLU A 216 6.88 2.09 -16.42
N ASP A 217 6.21 1.90 -17.55
CA ASP A 217 5.36 0.73 -17.78
C ASP A 217 6.19 -0.56 -17.82
N ILE A 218 7.36 -0.54 -18.47
CA ILE A 218 8.29 -1.69 -18.47
C ILE A 218 8.79 -1.98 -17.06
N LEU A 219 9.18 -0.95 -16.30
CA LEU A 219 9.67 -1.10 -14.92
C LEU A 219 8.58 -1.71 -14.02
N SER A 220 7.32 -1.35 -14.22
CA SER A 220 6.18 -1.87 -13.46
C SER A 220 6.01 -3.39 -13.58
N LEU A 221 6.48 -3.98 -14.68
CA LEU A 221 6.45 -5.43 -14.89
C LEU A 221 7.43 -6.14 -13.94
N PHE A 222 8.56 -5.52 -13.60
CA PHE A 222 9.52 -6.12 -12.68
C PHE A 222 9.11 -6.00 -11.19
N GLY A 223 8.02 -5.29 -10.87
CA GLY A 223 7.30 -5.34 -9.59
C GLY A 223 8.01 -4.76 -8.35
N THR A 224 9.33 -4.56 -8.40
CA THR A 224 10.14 -4.22 -7.22
C THR A 224 11.07 -3.02 -7.42
N VAL A 225 10.98 -2.30 -8.55
CA VAL A 225 11.79 -1.08 -8.74
C VAL A 225 11.05 0.10 -8.14
N LYS A 226 11.56 0.65 -7.04
CA LYS A 226 11.03 1.92 -6.56
C LYS A 226 11.63 3.06 -7.37
N GLN A 227 10.90 4.15 -7.50
CA GLN A 227 11.39 5.33 -8.22
C GLN A 227 12.69 5.89 -7.61
N GLU A 228 12.88 5.76 -6.29
CA GLU A 228 14.12 6.13 -5.57
C GLU A 228 15.37 5.30 -5.95
N ASP A 229 15.14 4.11 -6.51
CA ASP A 229 16.21 3.20 -6.91
C ASP A 229 16.80 3.58 -8.27
N ILE A 230 16.11 4.36 -9.10
CA ILE A 230 16.56 4.72 -10.44
C ILE A 230 17.68 5.78 -10.33
N LYS A 231 18.87 5.45 -10.82
CA LYS A 231 20.06 6.33 -10.76
C LYS A 231 20.39 7.01 -12.08
N GLY A 232 20.02 6.40 -13.20
CA GLY A 232 20.26 6.97 -14.52
C GLY A 232 19.87 6.02 -15.64
N MET A 233 19.81 6.55 -16.85
CA MET A 233 19.52 5.82 -18.08
C MET A 233 20.56 6.16 -19.14
N THR A 234 21.02 5.15 -19.87
CA THR A 234 21.88 5.31 -21.05
C THR A 234 21.18 4.66 -22.25
N LEU A 235 20.93 5.45 -23.29
CA LEU A 235 20.43 4.99 -24.58
C LEU A 235 21.59 4.90 -25.56
N VAL A 236 21.68 3.79 -26.28
CA VAL A 236 22.61 3.56 -27.38
C VAL A 236 21.81 3.21 -28.62
N CYS A 237 21.84 4.07 -29.63
CA CYS A 237 21.18 3.82 -30.92
C CYS A 237 22.01 4.45 -32.04
N ASN A 238 22.24 3.73 -33.14
CA ASN A 238 22.93 4.22 -34.34
C ASN A 238 24.27 4.94 -34.05
N GLY A 239 25.05 4.47 -33.07
CA GLY A 239 26.33 5.07 -32.67
C GLY A 239 26.22 6.36 -31.83
N ARG A 240 24.99 6.82 -31.52
CA ARG A 240 24.72 7.89 -30.55
C ARG A 240 24.59 7.29 -29.15
N ILE A 241 25.18 7.97 -28.17
CA ILE A 241 25.04 7.63 -26.75
C ILE A 241 24.39 8.82 -26.06
N GLU A 242 23.19 8.61 -25.54
CA GLU A 242 22.46 9.61 -24.76
C GLU A 242 22.39 9.17 -23.30
N ARG A 243 22.63 10.09 -22.37
CA ARG A 243 22.58 9.81 -20.93
C ARG A 243 21.57 10.74 -20.27
N ARG A 244 20.70 10.16 -19.46
CA ARG A 244 19.70 10.87 -18.67
C ARG A 244 19.86 10.52 -17.19
N THR A 245 19.76 11.53 -16.33
CA THR A 245 19.85 11.38 -14.87
C THR A 245 18.59 11.86 -14.16
N GLU A 246 17.74 12.61 -14.84
CA GLU A 246 16.51 13.14 -14.27
C GLU A 246 15.40 12.06 -14.27
N LEU A 247 14.87 11.75 -13.08
CA LEU A 247 13.90 10.68 -12.86
C LEU A 247 12.68 10.78 -13.76
N LEU A 248 12.01 11.93 -13.80
CA LEU A 248 10.81 12.15 -14.62
C LEU A 248 11.11 11.96 -16.11
N SER A 249 12.28 12.41 -16.56
CA SER A 249 12.70 12.23 -17.95
C SER A 249 13.01 10.77 -18.29
N ILE A 250 13.41 9.94 -17.31
CA ILE A 250 13.64 8.51 -17.52
C ILE A 250 12.30 7.78 -17.57
N LEU A 251 11.41 8.03 -16.60
CA LEU A 251 10.13 7.33 -16.47
C LEU A 251 9.20 7.59 -17.67
N SER A 252 9.09 8.84 -18.09
CA SER A 252 8.24 9.26 -19.23
C SER A 252 8.87 9.01 -20.60
N PHE A 253 10.08 8.45 -20.66
CA PHE A 253 10.75 8.17 -21.93
C PHE A 253 10.00 7.09 -22.72
N ARG A 254 9.64 7.38 -23.97
CA ARG A 254 8.91 6.44 -24.82
C ARG A 254 9.86 5.58 -25.63
N LEU A 255 9.50 4.32 -25.81
CA LEU A 255 10.26 3.36 -26.62
C LEU A 255 10.34 3.76 -28.09
N LYS A 256 9.31 4.44 -28.60
CA LYS A 256 9.32 5.03 -29.95
C LYS A 256 10.50 5.99 -30.13
N ASP A 257 10.76 6.83 -29.14
CA ASP A 257 11.84 7.82 -29.19
C ASP A 257 13.23 7.15 -29.10
N ALA A 258 13.30 5.92 -28.58
CA ALA A 258 14.54 5.14 -28.52
C ALA A 258 15.04 4.69 -29.90
N VAL A 259 14.12 4.46 -30.84
CA VAL A 259 14.42 3.89 -32.17
C VAL A 259 14.29 4.91 -33.30
N MET A 260 13.84 6.12 -33.02
CA MET A 260 13.67 7.18 -34.01
C MET A 260 14.78 8.23 -33.86
N ASP A 261 15.40 8.64 -34.96
CA ASP A 261 16.34 9.75 -34.95
C ASP A 261 15.63 11.12 -34.94
N GLU A 262 16.40 12.21 -34.77
CA GLU A 262 15.88 13.59 -34.76
C GLU A 262 15.22 14.00 -36.09
N LYS A 263 15.44 13.24 -37.17
CA LYS A 263 14.85 13.44 -38.49
C LYS A 263 13.67 12.50 -38.74
N GLY A 264 13.27 11.69 -37.76
CA GLY A 264 12.20 10.71 -37.85
C GLY A 264 12.56 9.45 -38.64
N GLN A 265 13.85 9.16 -38.85
CA GLN A 265 14.31 7.91 -39.45
C GLN A 265 14.46 6.82 -38.39
N ALA A 266 14.00 5.61 -38.72
CA ALA A 266 14.05 4.48 -37.82
C ALA A 266 15.43 3.79 -37.82
N GLY A 267 16.02 3.69 -36.64
CA GLY A 267 17.21 2.90 -36.37
C GLY A 267 16.95 1.40 -36.50
N LYS A 268 18.03 0.64 -36.75
CA LYS A 268 17.94 -0.83 -36.82
C LYS A 268 17.75 -1.41 -35.42
N ASP A 269 18.60 -1.00 -34.49
CA ASP A 269 18.62 -1.51 -33.14
C ASP A 269 18.80 -0.36 -32.13
N ALA A 270 18.24 -0.53 -30.94
CA ALA A 270 18.44 0.36 -29.81
C ALA A 270 18.63 -0.42 -28.52
N LEU A 271 19.53 0.06 -27.66
CA LEU A 271 19.79 -0.50 -26.34
C LEU A 271 19.56 0.58 -25.28
N ILE A 272 18.70 0.29 -24.31
CA ILE A 272 18.45 1.15 -23.17
C ILE A 272 18.96 0.43 -21.92
N CYS A 273 19.87 1.05 -21.20
CA CYS A 273 20.39 0.56 -19.93
C CYS A 273 19.98 1.51 -18.81
N ILE A 274 19.17 1.03 -17.87
CA ILE A 274 18.74 1.76 -16.68
C ILE A 274 19.55 1.25 -15.50
N ILE A 275 20.28 2.16 -14.88
CA ILE A 275 21.07 1.91 -13.68
C ILE A 275 20.14 2.04 -12.48
N LEU A 276 20.04 0.96 -11.70
CA LEU A 276 19.29 0.91 -10.46
C LEU A 276 20.26 0.95 -9.27
N ALA A 277 19.75 1.23 -8.07
CA ALA A 277 20.51 1.15 -6.82
C ALA A 277 21.07 -0.27 -6.62
N GLU A 278 20.29 -1.26 -7.00
CA GLU A 278 20.63 -2.68 -6.98
C GLU A 278 20.47 -3.27 -8.38
N GLY A 279 21.59 -3.42 -9.09
CA GLY A 279 21.61 -4.02 -10.42
C GLY A 279 21.29 -3.05 -11.56
N GLN A 280 20.88 -3.60 -12.70
CA GLN A 280 20.57 -2.85 -13.92
C GLN A 280 19.42 -3.51 -14.68
N LEU A 281 18.59 -2.68 -15.32
CA LEU A 281 17.63 -3.13 -16.33
C LEU A 281 18.17 -2.81 -17.71
N VAL A 282 18.28 -3.83 -18.56
CA VAL A 282 18.69 -3.70 -19.96
C VAL A 282 17.48 -4.00 -20.84
N ILE A 283 17.15 -3.09 -21.75
CA ILE A 283 16.10 -3.25 -22.75
C ILE A 283 16.77 -3.18 -24.12
N ALA A 284 16.70 -4.27 -24.87
CA ALA A 284 17.14 -4.34 -26.26
C ALA A 284 15.93 -4.29 -27.19
N LEU A 285 16.01 -3.44 -28.21
CA LEU A 285 15.03 -3.29 -29.29
C LEU A 285 15.71 -3.68 -30.60
N GLU A 286 15.25 -4.76 -31.22
CA GLU A 286 15.77 -5.26 -32.49
C GLU A 286 14.67 -5.16 -33.55
N LYS A 287 14.96 -4.54 -34.69
CA LYS A 287 13.95 -4.41 -35.74
C LYS A 287 13.57 -5.77 -36.30
N ALA A 288 12.27 -6.06 -36.31
CA ALA A 288 11.72 -7.31 -36.80
C ALA A 288 11.24 -7.19 -38.26
N GLU A 289 11.15 -8.34 -38.93
CA GLU A 289 10.55 -8.48 -40.25
C GLU A 289 9.05 -8.13 -40.22
N GLY A 290 8.50 -7.69 -41.35
CA GLY A 290 7.10 -7.24 -41.46
C GLY A 290 6.86 -5.75 -41.21
N SER A 291 7.92 -4.97 -40.94
CA SER A 291 7.87 -3.51 -40.93
C SER A 291 7.47 -2.95 -42.29
N ASN A 292 6.57 -1.97 -42.32
CA ASN A 292 6.08 -1.31 -43.53
C ASN A 292 6.14 0.23 -43.39
N GLU A 293 5.59 0.95 -44.37
CA GLU A 293 5.62 2.43 -44.39
C GLU A 293 4.80 3.09 -43.27
N ARG A 294 3.86 2.37 -42.65
CA ARG A 294 2.99 2.88 -41.56
C ARG A 294 3.42 2.42 -40.17
N SER A 295 4.00 1.23 -40.08
CA SER A 295 4.23 0.52 -38.83
C SER A 295 5.58 -0.19 -38.87
N LEU A 296 6.41 0.06 -37.87
CA LEU A 296 7.68 -0.61 -37.67
C LEU A 296 7.55 -1.57 -36.49
N TYR A 297 8.00 -2.81 -36.65
CA TYR A 297 7.94 -3.79 -35.58
C TYR A 297 9.33 -3.99 -34.98
N TYR A 298 9.40 -3.99 -33.66
CA TYR A 298 10.61 -4.28 -32.90
C TYR A 298 10.35 -5.43 -31.94
N LYS A 299 11.32 -6.33 -31.82
CA LYS A 299 11.38 -7.28 -30.72
C LYS A 299 12.01 -6.59 -29.53
N LEU A 300 11.22 -6.38 -28.48
CA LEU A 300 11.70 -5.91 -27.19
C LEU A 300 12.15 -7.12 -26.36
N SER A 301 13.38 -7.09 -25.86
CA SER A 301 13.90 -8.01 -24.86
C SER A 301 14.34 -7.22 -23.64
N ALA A 302 13.67 -7.42 -22.50
CA ALA A 302 14.00 -6.74 -21.25
C ALA A 302 14.58 -7.74 -20.24
N MET A 303 15.73 -7.40 -19.67
CA MET A 303 16.46 -8.22 -18.70
C MET A 303 16.82 -7.37 -17.48
N ARG A 304 16.35 -7.80 -16.30
CA ARG A 304 16.82 -7.24 -15.04
C ARG A 304 17.89 -8.15 -14.43
N THR A 305 19.01 -7.54 -14.07
CA THR A 305 20.06 -8.16 -13.27
C THR A 305 19.81 -7.84 -11.80
N ASP A 306 19.64 -8.86 -10.97
CA ASP A 306 19.63 -8.70 -9.51
C ASP A 306 21.07 -8.93 -8.99
N ARG A 307 21.41 -8.35 -7.83
CA ARG A 307 22.71 -8.60 -7.18
C ARG A 307 22.75 -10.03 -6.64
N VAL A 308 23.89 -10.70 -6.81
CA VAL A 308 24.23 -11.95 -6.14
C VAL A 308 24.00 -11.80 -4.63
N ASP A 309 22.94 -12.42 -4.11
CA ASP A 309 22.81 -12.60 -2.67
C ASP A 309 23.92 -13.54 -2.22
N ALA A 310 24.85 -13.06 -1.39
CA ALA A 310 25.97 -13.85 -0.88
C ALA A 310 25.55 -15.09 -0.05
N PHE A 311 24.26 -15.27 0.20
CA PHE A 311 23.68 -16.37 0.99
C PHE A 311 22.97 -17.46 0.16
N PHE A 312 22.64 -17.23 -1.11
CA PHE A 312 21.90 -18.20 -1.93
C PHE A 312 22.61 -18.41 -3.28
N ASP A 313 23.49 -19.41 -3.33
CA ASP A 313 24.29 -19.77 -4.51
C ASP A 313 23.47 -20.54 -5.59
N GLU A 314 22.21 -20.90 -5.28
CA GLU A 314 21.35 -21.61 -6.23
C GLU A 314 20.34 -20.68 -6.92
N THR A 315 20.77 -20.19 -8.09
CA THR A 315 19.94 -19.70 -9.21
C THR A 315 19.20 -18.37 -9.05
N GLN A 316 19.91 -17.26 -8.88
CA GLN A 316 19.40 -15.97 -9.36
C GLN A 316 19.51 -15.89 -10.89
N LYS A 317 18.52 -16.46 -11.60
CA LYS A 317 18.34 -16.18 -13.03
C LYS A 317 17.72 -14.79 -13.14
N GLY A 318 18.43 -13.83 -13.75
CA GLY A 318 17.87 -12.52 -14.06
C GLY A 318 16.51 -12.68 -14.74
N ARG A 319 15.53 -11.87 -14.33
CA ARG A 319 14.19 -11.93 -14.94
C ARG A 319 14.28 -11.37 -16.36
N VAL A 320 13.89 -12.18 -17.33
CA VAL A 320 13.87 -11.82 -18.75
C VAL A 320 12.48 -12.04 -19.31
N PHE A 321 12.00 -11.09 -20.10
CA PHE A 321 10.86 -11.30 -20.99
C PHE A 321 11.14 -10.71 -22.36
N SER A 322 10.42 -11.21 -23.37
CA SER A 322 10.45 -10.66 -24.72
C SER A 322 9.04 -10.48 -25.27
N SER A 323 8.82 -9.42 -26.03
CA SER A 323 7.53 -9.13 -26.66
C SER A 323 7.75 -8.33 -27.94
N MET A 324 6.82 -8.44 -28.89
CA MET A 324 6.80 -7.53 -30.04
C MET A 324 6.23 -6.18 -29.62
N ILE A 325 6.71 -5.11 -30.27
CA ILE A 325 6.18 -3.76 -30.13
C ILE A 325 6.03 -3.16 -31.52
N GLU A 326 4.87 -2.57 -31.78
CA GLU A 326 4.60 -1.76 -32.95
C GLU A 326 4.95 -0.30 -32.65
N VAL A 327 5.91 0.25 -33.39
CA VAL A 327 6.22 1.68 -33.46
C VAL A 327 5.51 2.26 -34.68
N ARG A 328 4.42 2.99 -34.42
CA ARG A 328 3.60 3.60 -35.46
C ARG A 328 4.18 4.91 -35.97
N LEU A 329 4.23 5.01 -37.29
CA LEU A 329 4.62 6.21 -38.04
C LEU A 329 3.40 7.05 -38.44
N THR A 330 2.18 6.51 -38.24
CA THR A 330 0.90 7.18 -38.48
C THR A 330 0.64 8.29 -37.46
N THR A 331 -0.18 9.27 -37.85
CA THR A 331 -0.68 10.31 -36.95
C THR A 331 -1.98 9.88 -36.28
N ASP A 332 -2.36 10.55 -35.19
CA ASP A 332 -3.65 10.32 -34.52
C ASP A 332 -4.84 10.47 -35.49
N HIS A 333 -4.69 11.32 -36.51
CA HIS A 333 -5.69 11.51 -37.56
C HIS A 333 -5.82 10.26 -38.45
N ASP A 334 -4.69 9.64 -38.83
CA ASP A 334 -4.69 8.43 -39.63
C ASP A 334 -5.28 7.24 -38.86
N ASP A 335 -4.95 7.12 -37.58
CA ASP A 335 -5.46 6.08 -36.68
C ASP A 335 -6.97 6.21 -36.49
N TYR A 336 -7.48 7.44 -36.37
CA TYR A 336 -8.92 7.72 -36.33
C TYR A 336 -9.63 7.25 -37.60
N TRP A 337 -9.08 7.56 -38.78
CA TRP A 337 -9.70 7.15 -40.05
C TRP A 337 -9.62 5.65 -40.30
N GLU A 338 -8.54 4.99 -39.89
CA GLU A 338 -8.45 3.53 -39.91
C GLU A 338 -9.58 2.91 -39.10
N LEU A 339 -9.77 3.37 -37.85
CA LEU A 339 -10.82 2.87 -36.97
C LEU A 339 -12.21 3.13 -37.57
N LYS A 340 -12.45 4.36 -38.05
CA LYS A 340 -13.74 4.75 -38.62
C LYS A 340 -14.08 3.90 -39.84
N TYR A 341 -13.14 3.70 -40.75
CA TYR A 341 -13.32 2.83 -41.91
C TYR A 341 -13.69 1.40 -41.48
N MET A 342 -12.95 0.83 -40.53
CA MET A 342 -13.21 -0.53 -40.04
C MET A 342 -14.58 -0.67 -39.37
N LEU A 343 -15.02 0.36 -38.65
CA LEU A 343 -16.34 0.40 -38.01
C LEU A 343 -17.47 0.54 -39.02
N ASP A 344 -17.30 1.40 -40.03
CA ASP A 344 -18.31 1.61 -41.08
C ASP A 344 -18.45 0.34 -41.95
N ASP A 345 -17.33 -0.30 -42.34
CA ASP A 345 -17.33 -1.60 -43.05
C ASP A 345 -18.00 -2.70 -42.20
N ALA A 346 -17.71 -2.76 -40.90
CA ALA A 346 -18.34 -3.73 -40.00
C ALA A 346 -19.87 -3.53 -39.91
N LYS A 347 -20.32 -2.28 -39.83
CA LYS A 347 -21.76 -1.94 -39.79
C LYS A 347 -22.45 -2.29 -41.10
N GLU A 348 -21.82 -2.04 -42.24
CA GLU A 348 -22.35 -2.37 -43.56
C GLU A 348 -22.52 -3.89 -43.72
N LYS A 349 -21.48 -4.67 -43.40
CA LYS A 349 -21.54 -6.14 -43.39
C LYS A 349 -22.62 -6.69 -42.47
N ALA A 350 -22.74 -6.13 -41.26
CA ALA A 350 -23.79 -6.52 -40.32
C ALA A 350 -25.21 -6.20 -40.83
N ALA A 351 -25.40 -5.04 -41.45
CA ALA A 351 -26.68 -4.65 -42.07
C ALA A 351 -27.05 -5.59 -43.22
N ASN A 352 -26.07 -6.05 -43.99
CA ASN A 352 -26.23 -7.01 -45.08
C ASN A 352 -26.31 -8.47 -44.61
N LYS A 353 -26.29 -8.73 -43.29
CA LYS A 353 -26.28 -10.06 -42.66
C LYS A 353 -25.10 -10.95 -43.08
N GLN A 354 -24.00 -10.36 -43.51
CA GLN A 354 -22.75 -11.04 -43.87
C GLN A 354 -21.87 -11.26 -42.63
N PHE A 355 -22.43 -11.92 -41.60
CA PHE A 355 -21.73 -12.10 -40.33
C PHE A 355 -20.49 -12.97 -40.43
N ASP A 356 -20.46 -13.90 -41.39
CA ASP A 356 -19.33 -14.80 -41.64
C ASP A 356 -18.11 -14.08 -42.25
N GLU A 357 -18.30 -12.88 -42.80
CA GLU A 357 -17.24 -12.05 -43.40
C GLU A 357 -16.62 -11.04 -42.43
N LEU A 358 -17.14 -10.96 -41.20
CA LEU A 358 -16.63 -10.06 -40.17
C LEU A 358 -15.36 -10.64 -39.55
N THR A 359 -14.27 -9.86 -39.54
CA THR A 359 -13.07 -10.24 -38.77
C THR A 359 -13.34 -10.18 -37.26
N GLU A 360 -12.53 -10.85 -36.45
CA GLU A 360 -12.65 -10.77 -34.98
C GLU A 360 -12.60 -9.32 -34.46
N GLU A 361 -11.78 -8.45 -35.07
CA GLU A 361 -11.72 -7.04 -34.72
C GLU A 361 -13.03 -6.31 -35.05
N GLN A 362 -13.65 -6.64 -36.18
CA GLN A 362 -14.92 -6.05 -36.61
C GLN A 362 -16.08 -6.52 -35.74
N GLN A 363 -16.10 -7.81 -35.38
CA GLN A 363 -17.05 -8.35 -34.42
C GLN A 363 -16.92 -7.66 -33.07
N ALA A 364 -15.69 -7.42 -32.61
CA ALA A 364 -15.44 -6.68 -31.37
C ALA A 364 -15.92 -5.22 -31.47
N LEU A 365 -15.68 -4.52 -32.59
CA LEU A 365 -16.17 -3.15 -32.80
C LEU A 365 -17.70 -3.03 -32.67
N LEU A 366 -18.43 -4.02 -33.20
CA LEU A 366 -19.89 -4.05 -33.12
C LEU A 366 -20.42 -4.43 -31.73
N ALA A 367 -19.59 -5.02 -30.86
CA ALA A 367 -19.99 -5.44 -29.53
C ALA A 367 -20.10 -4.27 -28.52
N TYR A 368 -19.44 -3.15 -28.80
CA TYR A 368 -19.43 -1.97 -27.92
C TYR A 368 -20.19 -0.81 -28.57
N THR A 369 -20.84 0.01 -27.76
CA THR A 369 -21.52 1.24 -28.20
C THR A 369 -20.71 2.50 -27.87
N GLU A 370 -19.86 2.43 -26.84
CA GLU A 370 -19.02 3.55 -26.41
C GLU A 370 -17.78 3.69 -27.33
N PRO A 371 -17.53 4.86 -27.95
CA PRO A 371 -16.43 5.04 -28.91
C PRO A 371 -15.03 4.78 -28.33
N THR A 372 -14.82 5.13 -27.06
CA THR A 372 -13.57 4.90 -26.32
C THR A 372 -13.26 3.41 -26.17
N LEU A 373 -14.26 2.60 -25.79
CA LEU A 373 -14.13 1.16 -25.67
C LEU A 373 -14.00 0.48 -27.03
N GLN A 374 -14.76 0.92 -28.04
CA GLN A 374 -14.61 0.46 -29.43
C GLN A 374 -13.18 0.65 -29.93
N THR A 375 -12.62 1.84 -29.71
CA THR A 375 -11.23 2.15 -30.06
C THR A 375 -10.27 1.23 -29.32
N THR A 376 -10.43 1.10 -28.01
CA THR A 376 -9.51 0.34 -27.14
C THR A 376 -9.55 -1.16 -27.44
N ILE A 377 -10.72 -1.75 -27.68
CA ILE A 377 -10.84 -3.18 -27.98
C ILE A 377 -10.29 -3.51 -29.37
N TYR A 378 -10.54 -2.65 -30.36
CA TYR A 378 -9.99 -2.82 -31.71
C TYR A 378 -8.47 -2.88 -31.67
N TRP A 379 -7.84 -1.90 -31.00
CA TRP A 379 -6.39 -1.88 -30.82
C TRP A 379 -5.90 -3.08 -30.01
N GLY A 380 -6.56 -3.42 -28.91
CA GLY A 380 -6.21 -4.58 -28.09
C GLY A 380 -6.18 -5.89 -28.89
N LYS A 381 -7.22 -6.16 -29.70
CA LYS A 381 -7.31 -7.36 -30.55
C LYS A 381 -6.25 -7.35 -31.66
N LYS A 382 -6.07 -6.22 -32.35
CA LYS A 382 -5.07 -6.07 -33.41
C LYS A 382 -3.65 -6.31 -32.89
N PHE A 383 -3.28 -5.67 -31.78
CA PHE A 383 -1.98 -5.87 -31.14
C PHE A 383 -1.79 -7.31 -30.66
N PHE A 384 -2.82 -7.91 -30.08
CA PHE A 384 -2.76 -9.31 -29.63
C PHE A 384 -2.49 -10.27 -30.80
N ARG A 385 -3.17 -10.09 -31.94
CA ARG A 385 -2.95 -10.88 -33.16
C ARG A 385 -1.54 -10.71 -33.72
N GLN A 386 -0.98 -9.51 -33.61
CA GLN A 386 0.39 -9.18 -34.00
C GLN A 386 1.45 -9.58 -32.96
N GLN A 387 1.05 -10.29 -31.89
CA GLN A 387 1.92 -10.67 -30.76
C GLN A 387 2.56 -9.47 -30.04
N CYS A 388 2.00 -8.28 -30.22
CA CYS A 388 2.40 -7.06 -29.54
C CYS A 388 1.80 -7.01 -28.13
N TYR A 389 2.17 -7.99 -27.30
CA TYR A 389 1.45 -8.31 -26.06
C TYR A 389 1.47 -7.19 -25.03
N LEU A 390 2.52 -6.35 -25.00
CA LEU A 390 2.61 -5.23 -24.06
C LEU A 390 1.55 -4.16 -24.37
N GLN A 391 1.43 -3.78 -25.63
CA GLN A 391 0.43 -2.80 -26.08
C GLN A 391 -0.99 -3.36 -25.95
N ALA A 392 -1.17 -4.66 -26.24
CA ALA A 392 -2.42 -5.35 -26.00
C ALA A 392 -2.81 -5.35 -24.51
N LEU A 393 -1.84 -5.59 -23.62
CA LEU A 393 -2.06 -5.58 -22.16
C LEU A 393 -2.60 -4.24 -21.67
N GLY A 394 -2.01 -3.14 -22.13
CA GLY A 394 -2.47 -1.79 -21.80
C GLY A 394 -3.95 -1.58 -22.16
N CYS A 395 -4.32 -1.97 -23.39
CA CYS A 395 -5.69 -1.89 -23.87
C CYS A 395 -6.66 -2.73 -23.01
N TYR A 396 -6.29 -3.99 -22.75
CA TYR A 396 -7.16 -4.89 -21.98
C TYR A 396 -7.28 -4.49 -20.51
N LEU A 397 -6.22 -3.94 -19.89
CA LEU A 397 -6.29 -3.44 -18.52
C LEU A 397 -7.20 -2.21 -18.39
N SER A 398 -7.25 -1.34 -19.40
CA SER A 398 -8.21 -0.22 -19.43
C SER A 398 -9.65 -0.72 -19.51
N ILE A 399 -9.94 -1.70 -20.39
CA ILE A 399 -11.29 -2.31 -20.52
C ILE A 399 -11.68 -3.07 -19.25
N PHE A 400 -10.75 -3.81 -18.66
CA PHE A 400 -10.97 -4.54 -17.41
C PHE A 400 -11.37 -3.60 -16.28
N ARG A 401 -10.67 -2.46 -16.13
CA ARG A 401 -11.01 -1.44 -15.13
C ARG A 401 -12.40 -0.87 -15.35
N TYR A 402 -12.76 -0.58 -16.60
CA TYR A 402 -14.12 -0.14 -16.94
C TYR A 402 -15.16 -1.17 -16.50
N TYR A 403 -14.97 -2.45 -16.81
CA TYR A 403 -15.90 -3.51 -16.40
C TYR A 403 -15.99 -3.71 -14.88
N GLN A 404 -14.92 -3.49 -14.13
CA GLN A 404 -14.97 -3.54 -12.68
C GLN A 404 -15.84 -2.42 -12.09
N VAL A 405 -15.76 -1.20 -12.63
CA VAL A 405 -16.57 -0.06 -12.18
C VAL A 405 -18.04 -0.26 -12.53
N HIS A 406 -18.32 -0.71 -13.75
CA HIS A 406 -19.68 -0.84 -14.27
C HIS A 406 -20.30 -2.23 -14.10
N TRP A 407 -19.71 -3.10 -13.27
CA TRP A 407 -20.07 -4.52 -13.17
C TRP A 407 -21.58 -4.77 -12.99
N THR A 408 -22.24 -3.96 -12.16
CA THR A 408 -23.69 -4.09 -11.88
C THR A 408 -24.58 -3.66 -13.03
N GLU A 409 -24.07 -2.80 -13.92
CA GLU A 409 -24.77 -2.23 -15.06
C GLU A 409 -24.55 -3.06 -16.34
N LEU A 410 -23.56 -3.97 -16.34
CA LEU A 410 -23.23 -4.78 -17.49
C LEU A 410 -24.32 -5.80 -17.83
N PRO A 411 -24.74 -5.89 -19.12
CA PRO A 411 -25.59 -6.98 -19.58
C PRO A 411 -24.83 -8.32 -19.51
N GLU A 412 -25.55 -9.44 -19.60
CA GLU A 412 -24.95 -10.77 -19.47
C GLU A 412 -23.84 -11.03 -20.50
N ARG A 413 -24.04 -10.58 -21.76
CA ARG A 413 -23.01 -10.57 -22.80
C ARG A 413 -21.76 -9.78 -22.41
N GLY A 414 -21.91 -8.68 -21.68
CA GLY A 414 -20.80 -7.89 -21.16
C GLY A 414 -20.02 -8.62 -20.07
N LYS A 415 -20.71 -9.43 -19.24
CA LYS A 415 -20.05 -10.29 -18.25
C LYS A 415 -19.31 -11.47 -18.88
N GLU A 416 -19.86 -12.05 -19.95
CA GLU A 416 -19.15 -13.07 -20.74
C GLU A 416 -17.87 -12.48 -21.33
N GLU A 417 -17.95 -11.29 -21.92
CA GLU A 417 -16.80 -10.57 -22.48
C GLU A 417 -15.77 -10.22 -21.40
N TYR A 418 -16.20 -9.86 -20.18
CA TYR A 418 -15.28 -9.66 -19.06
C TYR A 418 -14.38 -10.88 -18.81
N TYR A 419 -14.92 -12.10 -18.89
CA TYR A 419 -14.11 -13.31 -18.74
C TYR A 419 -13.15 -13.54 -19.92
N VAL A 420 -13.53 -13.12 -21.13
CA VAL A 420 -12.65 -13.12 -22.31
C VAL A 420 -11.51 -12.11 -22.14
N ILE A 421 -11.79 -10.92 -21.61
CA ILE A 421 -10.77 -9.91 -21.29
C ILE A 421 -9.82 -10.44 -20.20
N CYS A 422 -10.36 -11.08 -19.15
CA CYS A 422 -9.54 -11.76 -18.14
C CYS A 422 -8.64 -12.83 -18.76
N TYR A 423 -9.14 -13.59 -19.73
CA TYR A 423 -8.34 -14.58 -20.44
C TYR A 423 -7.16 -13.92 -21.17
N HIS A 424 -7.40 -12.88 -21.95
CA HIS A 424 -6.34 -12.20 -22.70
C HIS A 424 -5.28 -11.58 -21.76
N ILE A 425 -5.69 -10.92 -20.68
CA ILE A 425 -4.75 -10.37 -19.68
C ILE A 425 -3.93 -11.49 -19.03
N GLY A 426 -4.60 -12.57 -18.63
CA GLY A 426 -3.97 -13.73 -18.02
C GLY A 426 -2.96 -14.41 -18.94
N PHE A 427 -3.32 -14.59 -20.22
CA PHE A 427 -2.44 -15.14 -21.25
C PHE A 427 -1.20 -14.27 -21.47
N VAL A 428 -1.37 -12.94 -21.54
CA VAL A 428 -0.23 -12.03 -21.71
C VAL A 428 0.71 -12.12 -20.51
N TYR A 429 0.19 -12.06 -19.28
CA TYR A 429 1.05 -12.19 -18.09
C TYR A 429 1.74 -13.56 -18.01
N LEU A 430 1.07 -14.64 -18.40
CA LEU A 430 1.67 -15.98 -18.49
C LEU A 430 2.83 -16.00 -19.48
N THR A 431 2.63 -15.42 -20.67
CA THR A 431 3.65 -15.33 -21.73
C THR A 431 4.85 -14.48 -21.31
N LEU A 432 4.62 -13.44 -20.50
CA LEU A 432 5.66 -12.57 -19.94
C LEU A 432 6.34 -13.16 -18.69
N GLY A 433 5.93 -14.34 -18.20
CA GLY A 433 6.50 -14.98 -17.01
C GLY A 433 6.02 -14.40 -15.68
N HIS A 434 4.96 -13.58 -15.68
CA HIS A 434 4.35 -13.02 -14.47
C HIS A 434 3.25 -13.93 -13.93
N PHE A 435 3.65 -15.11 -13.45
CA PHE A 435 2.70 -16.16 -13.10
C PHE A 435 1.70 -15.79 -12.00
N GLU A 436 2.11 -15.04 -10.97
CA GLU A 436 1.20 -14.61 -9.90
C GLU A 436 0.08 -13.69 -10.40
N LYS A 437 0.42 -12.74 -11.29
CA LYS A 437 -0.58 -11.88 -11.94
C LYS A 437 -1.45 -12.69 -12.88
N ALA A 438 -0.85 -13.58 -13.69
CA ALA A 438 -1.57 -14.47 -14.59
C ALA A 438 -2.60 -15.33 -13.83
N TYR A 439 -2.23 -15.89 -12.68
CA TYR A 439 -3.08 -16.71 -11.83
C TYR A 439 -4.39 -15.99 -11.46
N TYR A 440 -4.31 -14.72 -11.06
CA TYR A 440 -5.50 -13.92 -10.72
C TYR A 440 -6.47 -13.81 -11.90
N TYR A 441 -5.98 -13.39 -13.07
CA TYR A 441 -6.84 -13.18 -14.23
C TYR A 441 -7.37 -14.50 -14.82
N LEU A 442 -6.51 -15.53 -14.91
CA LEU A 442 -6.90 -16.85 -15.42
C LEU A 442 -7.91 -17.55 -14.49
N THR A 443 -7.84 -17.32 -13.18
CA THR A 443 -8.85 -17.82 -12.22
C THR A 443 -10.24 -17.25 -12.50
N ASN A 444 -10.33 -15.99 -12.92
CA ASN A 444 -11.59 -15.39 -13.35
C ASN A 444 -12.00 -15.94 -14.72
N ALA A 445 -11.09 -16.02 -15.68
CA ALA A 445 -11.36 -16.49 -17.04
C ALA A 445 -11.93 -17.93 -17.10
N LYS A 446 -11.40 -18.85 -16.28
CA LYS A 446 -11.84 -20.26 -16.27
C LYS A 446 -13.30 -20.45 -15.84
N ARG A 447 -13.93 -19.44 -15.21
CA ARG A 447 -15.34 -19.49 -14.83
C ARG A 447 -16.28 -19.60 -16.04
N ASN A 448 -15.82 -19.14 -17.21
CA ASN A 448 -16.56 -19.27 -18.46
C ASN A 448 -16.33 -20.63 -19.16
N SER A 449 -15.71 -21.60 -18.48
CA SER A 449 -15.42 -22.96 -18.99
C SER A 449 -14.69 -23.00 -20.35
N SER A 450 -14.01 -21.91 -20.73
CA SER A 450 -13.22 -21.87 -21.96
C SER A 450 -12.07 -22.86 -21.88
N ILE A 451 -11.97 -23.73 -22.89
CA ILE A 451 -10.90 -24.74 -23.01
C ILE A 451 -9.53 -24.06 -22.98
N HIS A 452 -9.38 -22.93 -23.67
CA HIS A 452 -8.14 -22.17 -23.68
C HIS A 452 -7.79 -21.63 -22.28
N ALA A 453 -8.77 -21.08 -21.57
CA ALA A 453 -8.56 -20.59 -20.21
C ALA A 453 -8.18 -21.72 -19.23
N ILE A 454 -8.78 -22.90 -19.35
CA ILE A 454 -8.42 -24.08 -18.55
C ILE A 454 -6.98 -24.51 -18.83
N ARG A 455 -6.58 -24.56 -20.11
CA ARG A 455 -5.22 -24.96 -20.51
C ARG A 455 -4.17 -24.00 -19.95
N ASP A 456 -4.38 -22.71 -20.14
CA ASP A 456 -3.43 -21.68 -19.72
C ASP A 456 -3.40 -21.52 -18.20
N PHE A 457 -4.54 -21.66 -17.51
CA PHE A 457 -4.59 -21.74 -16.05
C PHE A 457 -3.82 -22.97 -15.52
N THR A 458 -3.96 -24.14 -16.17
CA THR A 458 -3.20 -25.33 -15.81
C THR A 458 -1.70 -25.09 -16.01
N ASN A 459 -1.28 -24.52 -17.14
CA ASN A 459 0.12 -24.15 -17.36
C ASN A 459 0.62 -23.20 -16.27
N CYS A 460 -0.15 -22.17 -15.92
CA CYS A 460 0.19 -21.22 -14.87
C CYS A 460 0.49 -21.92 -13.54
N LEU A 461 -0.36 -22.86 -13.10
CA LEU A 461 -0.14 -23.63 -11.87
C LEU A 461 1.13 -24.48 -11.93
N VAL A 462 1.38 -25.14 -13.07
CA VAL A 462 2.57 -25.99 -13.27
C VAL A 462 3.85 -25.14 -13.24
N GLU A 463 3.88 -24.01 -13.94
CA GLU A 463 5.04 -23.11 -13.99
C GLU A 463 5.33 -22.46 -12.62
N MET A 464 4.29 -22.14 -11.85
CA MET A 464 4.41 -21.66 -10.47
C MET A 464 4.94 -22.73 -9.50
N LYS A 465 4.97 -24.01 -9.92
CA LYS A 465 5.21 -25.16 -9.03
C LYS A 465 4.24 -25.18 -7.85
N ASP A 466 2.98 -24.81 -8.12
CA ASP A 466 1.94 -24.78 -7.10
C ASP A 466 1.69 -26.18 -6.53
N THR A 467 1.54 -26.28 -5.20
CA THR A 467 1.38 -27.57 -4.51
C THR A 467 0.04 -28.24 -4.83
N GLY A 468 -0.99 -27.47 -5.20
CA GLY A 468 -2.31 -27.95 -5.59
C GLY A 468 -2.44 -28.25 -7.09
N ALA A 469 -1.39 -28.04 -7.90
CA ALA A 469 -1.44 -28.22 -9.35
C ALA A 469 -1.88 -29.65 -9.75
N LEU A 470 -1.33 -30.67 -9.08
CA LEU A 470 -1.63 -32.07 -9.40
C LEU A 470 -3.09 -32.44 -9.07
N GLU A 471 -3.59 -32.02 -7.91
CA GLU A 471 -4.98 -32.24 -7.50
C GLU A 471 -5.96 -31.57 -8.47
N TYR A 472 -5.68 -30.31 -8.85
CA TYR A 472 -6.47 -29.60 -9.84
C TYR A 472 -6.50 -30.33 -11.18
N ILE A 473 -5.33 -30.77 -11.69
CA ILE A 473 -5.25 -31.49 -12.97
C ILE A 473 -6.08 -32.77 -12.91
N TYR A 474 -5.96 -33.59 -11.86
CA TYR A 474 -6.74 -34.82 -11.76
C TYR A 474 -8.25 -34.57 -11.66
N SER A 475 -8.66 -33.54 -10.91
CA SER A 475 -10.07 -33.12 -10.86
C SER A 475 -10.60 -32.77 -12.27
N MET A 476 -9.82 -32.01 -13.05
CA MET A 476 -10.18 -31.64 -14.42
C MET A 476 -10.17 -32.84 -15.39
N VAL A 477 -9.18 -33.75 -15.28
CA VAL A 477 -9.13 -34.98 -16.08
C VAL A 477 -10.37 -35.84 -15.84
N SER A 478 -10.79 -35.98 -14.58
CA SER A 478 -12.00 -36.72 -14.20
C SER A 478 -13.26 -36.06 -14.76
N LEU A 479 -13.37 -34.73 -14.65
CA LEU A 479 -14.50 -33.95 -15.18
C LEU A 479 -14.62 -34.09 -16.70
N VAL A 480 -13.53 -33.83 -17.44
CA VAL A 480 -13.50 -33.89 -18.91
C VAL A 480 -13.72 -35.33 -19.39
N GLY A 481 -13.09 -36.32 -18.75
CA GLY A 481 -13.27 -37.73 -19.07
C GLY A 481 -14.71 -38.21 -18.85
N SER A 482 -15.39 -37.70 -17.82
CA SER A 482 -16.82 -37.99 -17.58
C SER A 482 -17.71 -37.37 -18.65
N GLN A 483 -17.42 -36.12 -19.07
CA GLN A 483 -18.15 -35.46 -20.16
C GLN A 483 -18.01 -36.21 -21.49
N ILE A 484 -16.79 -36.63 -21.84
CA ILE A 484 -16.54 -37.44 -23.04
C ILE A 484 -17.34 -38.74 -23.00
N LYS A 485 -17.39 -39.44 -21.86
CA LYS A 485 -18.15 -40.69 -21.72
C LYS A 485 -19.66 -40.48 -21.81
N MET A 486 -20.19 -39.38 -21.27
CA MET A 486 -21.64 -39.14 -21.22
C MET A 486 -22.18 -38.57 -22.54
N TYR A 487 -21.45 -37.66 -23.17
CA TYR A 487 -21.96 -36.86 -24.30
C TYR A 487 -21.20 -37.11 -25.62
N GLY A 488 -20.11 -37.88 -25.59
CA GLY A 488 -19.18 -37.97 -26.72
C GLY A 488 -18.39 -36.67 -26.93
N ASP A 489 -17.55 -36.65 -27.97
CA ASP A 489 -16.78 -35.46 -28.39
C ASP A 489 -16.79 -35.35 -29.91
N GLU A 490 -17.99 -35.14 -30.49
CA GLU A 490 -18.18 -35.07 -31.94
C GLU A 490 -17.37 -33.95 -32.62
N LYS A 491 -17.05 -32.89 -31.87
CA LYS A 491 -16.28 -31.73 -32.37
C LYS A 491 -14.76 -31.87 -32.16
N ASN A 492 -14.29 -32.98 -31.57
CA ASN A 492 -12.89 -33.22 -31.24
C ASN A 492 -12.25 -32.07 -30.43
N THR A 493 -12.94 -31.60 -29.41
CA THR A 493 -12.54 -30.46 -28.57
C THR A 493 -12.12 -30.87 -27.16
N LEU A 494 -12.75 -31.91 -26.62
CA LEU A 494 -12.53 -32.40 -25.26
C LEU A 494 -11.41 -33.43 -25.18
N PHE A 495 -11.24 -34.30 -26.19
CA PHE A 495 -10.13 -35.26 -26.26
C PHE A 495 -8.76 -34.57 -26.25
N PRO A 496 -8.50 -33.53 -27.07
CA PRO A 496 -7.23 -32.81 -27.02
C PRO A 496 -6.96 -32.17 -25.66
N LEU A 497 -7.99 -31.64 -24.99
CA LEU A 497 -7.88 -31.09 -23.64
C LEU A 497 -7.54 -32.19 -22.62
N TYR A 498 -8.23 -33.34 -22.70
CA TYR A 498 -7.99 -34.49 -21.84
C TYR A 498 -6.54 -35.00 -21.95
N HIS A 499 -6.04 -35.19 -23.18
CA HIS A 499 -4.67 -35.61 -23.42
C HIS A 499 -3.66 -34.55 -22.94
N PHE A 500 -3.93 -33.26 -23.17
CA PHE A 500 -3.10 -32.17 -22.65
C PHE A 500 -2.98 -32.20 -21.12
N LEU A 501 -4.09 -32.36 -20.40
CA LEU A 501 -4.10 -32.41 -18.93
C LEU A 501 -3.27 -33.58 -18.41
N ARG A 502 -3.38 -34.77 -19.01
CA ARG A 502 -2.58 -35.94 -18.62
C ARG A 502 -1.09 -35.77 -18.88
N ARG A 503 -0.70 -35.13 -20.00
CA ARG A 503 0.70 -34.77 -20.26
C ARG A 503 1.24 -33.83 -19.17
N ARG A 504 0.45 -32.84 -18.74
CA ARG A 504 0.83 -31.94 -17.64
C ARG A 504 0.89 -32.65 -16.29
N ALA A 505 -0.03 -33.57 -16.00
CA ALA A 505 0.04 -34.40 -14.78
C ALA A 505 1.35 -35.20 -14.73
N ALA A 506 1.73 -35.85 -15.84
CA ALA A 506 2.98 -36.60 -15.92
C ALA A 506 4.19 -35.70 -15.61
N GLN A 507 4.28 -34.52 -16.21
CA GLN A 507 5.36 -33.56 -15.94
C GLN A 507 5.41 -33.12 -14.47
N VAL A 508 4.26 -32.85 -13.85
CA VAL A 508 4.19 -32.48 -12.42
C VAL A 508 4.67 -33.63 -11.55
N LEU A 509 4.26 -34.88 -11.82
CA LEU A 509 4.72 -36.05 -11.09
C LEU A 509 6.23 -36.23 -11.17
N VAL A 510 6.82 -36.03 -12.36
CA VAL A 510 8.28 -36.07 -12.56
C VAL A 510 8.97 -34.97 -11.75
N ASN A 511 8.45 -33.73 -11.79
CA ASN A 511 8.99 -32.60 -11.03
C ASN A 511 8.92 -32.81 -9.51
N LEU A 512 7.86 -33.47 -9.02
CA LEU A 512 7.67 -33.84 -7.62
C LEU A 512 8.45 -35.11 -7.21
N LYS A 513 9.19 -35.73 -8.14
CA LYS A 513 9.93 -36.98 -7.95
C LYS A 513 9.06 -38.21 -7.64
N TYR A 514 7.77 -38.17 -7.99
CA TYR A 514 6.86 -39.31 -7.88
C TYR A 514 6.97 -40.21 -9.11
N TYR A 515 8.16 -40.80 -9.30
CA TYR A 515 8.50 -41.53 -10.53
C TYR A 515 7.65 -42.78 -10.78
N SER A 516 7.22 -43.48 -9.72
CA SER A 516 6.36 -44.66 -9.85
C SER A 516 4.99 -44.30 -10.45
N GLN A 517 4.35 -43.27 -9.90
CA GLN A 517 3.07 -42.76 -10.40
C GLN A 517 3.21 -42.16 -11.80
N ALA A 518 4.32 -41.44 -12.07
CA ALA A 518 4.61 -40.91 -13.39
C ALA A 518 4.70 -42.05 -14.44
N ARG A 519 5.42 -43.14 -14.13
CA ARG A 519 5.52 -44.31 -15.01
C ARG A 519 4.19 -44.97 -15.26
N GLU A 520 3.38 -45.19 -14.22
CA GLU A 520 2.07 -45.79 -14.37
C GLU A 520 1.20 -44.99 -15.34
N LEU A 521 1.16 -43.66 -15.17
CA LEU A 521 0.44 -42.76 -16.06
C LEU A 521 0.98 -42.80 -17.51
N LEU A 522 2.30 -42.79 -17.68
CA LEU A 522 2.95 -42.82 -19.00
C LEU A 522 2.72 -44.17 -19.71
N TYR A 523 2.75 -45.30 -19.00
CA TYR A 523 2.43 -46.61 -19.57
C TYR A 523 0.98 -46.69 -20.05
N GLN A 524 0.03 -46.12 -19.30
CA GLN A 524 -1.37 -46.01 -19.75
C GLN A 524 -1.48 -45.16 -21.03
N MET A 525 -0.62 -44.15 -21.19
CA MET A 525 -0.61 -43.26 -22.35
C MET A 525 0.02 -43.86 -23.61
N LEU A 526 0.77 -44.98 -23.51
CA LEU A 526 1.34 -45.67 -24.69
C LEU A 526 0.27 -46.28 -25.60
N GLY A 527 -0.88 -46.66 -25.04
CA GLY A 527 -2.02 -47.17 -25.78
C GLY A 527 -2.80 -46.11 -26.56
N GLU A 528 -2.43 -44.84 -26.44
CA GLU A 528 -3.12 -43.70 -27.05
C GLU A 528 -2.26 -43.08 -28.15
N GLU A 529 -2.74 -43.09 -29.39
CA GLU A 529 -1.96 -42.62 -30.56
C GLU A 529 -1.44 -41.19 -30.39
N GLU A 530 -2.27 -40.26 -29.88
CA GLU A 530 -1.90 -38.85 -29.67
C GLU A 530 -0.89 -38.62 -28.53
N ASN A 531 -0.73 -39.57 -27.60
CA ASN A 531 0.17 -39.44 -26.46
C ASN A 531 1.40 -40.34 -26.54
N ARG A 532 1.42 -41.32 -27.45
CA ARG A 532 2.47 -42.34 -27.55
C ARG A 532 3.87 -41.76 -27.65
N GLU A 533 4.11 -40.82 -28.57
CA GLU A 533 5.43 -40.21 -28.73
C GLU A 533 5.88 -39.42 -27.50
N PHE A 534 4.96 -38.74 -26.84
CA PHE A 534 5.25 -38.02 -25.60
C PHE A 534 5.61 -39.03 -24.49
N ALA A 535 4.82 -40.09 -24.34
CA ALA A 535 5.03 -41.11 -23.33
C ALA A 535 6.37 -41.84 -23.51
N GLU A 536 6.72 -42.21 -24.75
CA GLU A 536 8.02 -42.83 -25.07
C GLU A 536 9.20 -41.93 -24.69
N ARG A 537 9.14 -40.63 -25.03
CA ARG A 537 10.21 -39.66 -24.70
C ARG A 537 10.38 -39.47 -23.19
N GLU A 538 9.28 -39.31 -22.45
CA GLU A 538 9.34 -39.10 -21.00
C GLU A 538 9.78 -40.36 -20.24
N LEU A 539 9.39 -41.56 -20.71
CA LEU A 539 9.87 -42.83 -20.14
C LEU A 539 11.38 -42.99 -20.33
N GLN A 540 11.91 -42.69 -21.52
CA GLN A 540 13.36 -42.67 -21.77
C GLN A 540 14.09 -41.65 -20.88
N TYR A 541 13.50 -40.47 -20.67
CA TYR A 541 14.05 -39.48 -19.75
C TYR A 541 14.14 -40.02 -18.31
N LEU A 542 13.09 -40.68 -17.81
CA LEU A 542 13.09 -41.30 -16.48
C LEU A 542 14.11 -42.44 -16.35
N GLU A 543 14.34 -43.23 -17.41
CA GLU A 543 15.39 -44.25 -17.44
C GLU A 543 16.79 -43.63 -17.39
N SER A 544 17.02 -42.54 -18.13
CA SER A 544 18.31 -41.83 -18.16
C SER A 544 18.68 -41.17 -16.83
N MET A 545 17.70 -40.80 -16.01
CA MET A 545 17.92 -40.21 -14.67
C MET A 545 18.27 -41.25 -13.59
N GLY A 546 18.40 -42.54 -13.93
CA GLY A 546 18.71 -43.58 -12.96
C GLY A 546 17.58 -43.85 -11.97
N ALA A 547 16.34 -43.41 -12.25
CA ALA A 547 15.15 -43.76 -11.48
C ALA A 547 14.75 -45.25 -11.64
N GLY A 548 15.71 -46.12 -11.96
CA GLY A 548 15.52 -47.50 -12.36
C GLY A 548 15.14 -48.46 -11.25
N ASP A 549 15.36 -48.16 -9.96
CA ASP A 549 15.39 -49.22 -8.94
C ASP A 549 14.90 -48.84 -7.53
N ASP A 550 13.86 -48.01 -7.38
CA ASP A 550 13.19 -47.85 -6.07
C ASP A 550 12.13 -48.95 -5.79
N ALA A 551 11.89 -49.86 -6.73
CA ALA A 551 10.97 -50.99 -6.55
C ALA A 551 11.55 -52.16 -5.72
N LYS A 552 12.82 -52.09 -5.28
CA LYS A 552 13.49 -53.18 -4.54
C LYS A 552 13.91 -52.86 -3.10
N ARG A 553 13.53 -51.71 -2.53
CA ARG A 553 13.95 -51.30 -1.17
C ARG A 553 12.93 -51.50 -0.05
N ASN A 554 11.78 -52.12 -0.33
CA ASN A 554 10.78 -52.47 0.69
C ASN A 554 10.49 -53.99 0.69
N GLU A 555 11.52 -54.81 0.90
CA GLU A 555 11.36 -56.14 1.53
C GLU A 555 11.95 -56.12 2.94
#